data_AF-A0A9D6RUE1-F1
#
_entry.id   AF-A0A9D6RUE1-F1
#
_cell.length_a   1.000
_cell.length_b   1.000
_cell.length_c   1.000
_cell.angle_alpha   90.00
_cell.angle_beta   90.00
_cell.angle_gamma   90.00
#
_symmetry.space_group_name_H-M   'P 1'
#
loop_
_entity.id
_entity.type
_entity.pdbx_description
1 polymer ?
#
loop_
_entity_poly.entity_id
_entity_poly.type
_entity_poly.pdbx_seq_one_letter_code
_entity_poly.pdbx_strand_id
1 'polypeptide(L)'
;MRKRKEEHQSNSSKNRREFLQYAGQATSFAIVSPMLPNPTARNDQVASRPSVEPFDLEEATIAPLQDGMRAGRFTARSLAEEYLARIEAVDKQGPAINSVIELNPDALAIAEALDQERKAKGARGPPVPKPSGALPGASSIN
;
A
#
# COMPACT_ATOMS: atom_id res chain seq x y z
N MET A 1 28.94 44.71 -41.09
CA MET A 1 27.97 43.89 -41.88
C MET A 1 27.25 42.99 -40.89
N ARG A 2 25.96 43.27 -40.59
CA ARG A 2 24.78 42.50 -41.07
C ARG A 2 24.88 41.00 -40.72
N LYS A 3 23.93 40.32 -40.10
CA LYS A 3 22.55 40.60 -39.66
C LYS A 3 22.08 39.34 -38.88
N ARG A 4 21.30 39.56 -37.81
CA ARG A 4 19.98 38.97 -37.52
C ARG A 4 19.82 37.44 -37.34
N LYS A 5 19.33 37.06 -36.16
CA LYS A 5 18.08 36.33 -35.85
C LYS A 5 17.95 36.28 -34.31
N GLU A 6 17.14 37.11 -33.64
CA GLU A 6 15.68 37.02 -33.46
C GLU A 6 15.20 35.60 -33.12
N GLU A 7 14.74 35.42 -31.88
CA GLU A 7 13.48 34.77 -31.45
C GLU A 7 13.54 34.59 -29.92
N HIS A 8 12.97 35.51 -29.13
CA HIS A 8 11.60 35.41 -28.60
C HIS A 8 11.23 34.02 -28.06
N GLN A 9 11.34 33.85 -26.74
CA GLN A 9 10.25 33.36 -25.91
C GLN A 9 10.58 33.52 -24.42
N SER A 10 10.20 34.69 -23.89
CA SER A 10 9.73 34.80 -22.51
C SER A 10 8.36 34.12 -22.46
N ASN A 11 8.21 33.03 -21.71
CA ASN A 11 6.93 32.38 -21.38
C ASN A 11 7.24 31.27 -20.35
N SER A 12 6.66 31.17 -19.17
CA SER A 12 5.46 31.76 -18.60
C SER A 12 5.62 31.77 -17.08
N SER A 13 6.07 32.90 -16.51
CA SER A 13 5.84 33.18 -15.08
C SER A 13 4.45 33.80 -14.96
N LYS A 14 3.42 32.99 -15.20
CA LYS A 14 2.02 33.40 -15.12
C LYS A 14 1.18 32.22 -14.65
N ASN A 15 0.27 32.31 -13.70
CA ASN A 15 -0.13 33.40 -12.84
C ASN A 15 -1.11 32.76 -11.84
N ARG A 16 -0.64 32.30 -10.67
CA ARG A 16 -1.56 31.89 -9.58
C ARG A 16 -2.49 33.03 -9.17
N ARG A 17 -2.09 34.27 -9.48
CA ARG A 17 -2.87 35.49 -9.28
C ARG A 17 -3.83 35.84 -10.42
N GLU A 18 -3.64 35.37 -11.66
CA GLU A 18 -4.66 35.49 -12.73
C GLU A 18 -5.79 34.49 -12.49
N PHE A 19 -5.48 33.31 -11.93
CA PHE A 19 -6.51 32.30 -11.67
C PHE A 19 -7.56 32.77 -10.65
N LEU A 20 -7.17 33.63 -9.70
CA LEU A 20 -8.11 34.21 -8.73
C LEU A 20 -8.87 35.44 -9.25
N GLN A 21 -8.48 36.01 -10.40
CA GLN A 21 -9.13 37.19 -10.96
C GLN A 21 -10.24 36.87 -11.95
N TYR A 22 -10.38 35.62 -12.41
CA TYR A 22 -11.50 35.19 -13.27
C TYR A 22 -12.79 34.85 -12.49
N ALA A 23 -12.84 35.20 -11.20
CA ALA A 23 -14.03 35.12 -10.37
C ALA A 23 -14.67 36.51 -10.24
N GLY A 24 -15.22 37.04 -11.33
CA GLY A 24 -15.89 38.34 -11.29
C GLY A 24 -16.55 38.77 -12.60
N GLN A 25 -17.86 38.49 -12.71
CA GLN A 25 -18.87 39.11 -13.60
C GLN A 25 -18.92 38.56 -15.06
N ALA A 26 -20.06 38.32 -15.74
CA ALA A 26 -21.46 38.74 -15.54
C ALA A 26 -22.50 37.84 -16.29
N THR A 27 -23.69 37.66 -15.68
CA THR A 27 -25.10 37.71 -16.20
C THR A 27 -25.41 37.34 -17.67
N SER A 28 -26.48 36.64 -18.09
CA SER A 28 -27.70 36.05 -17.49
C SER A 28 -28.58 35.53 -18.64
N PHE A 29 -29.12 34.29 -18.62
CA PHE A 29 -30.34 33.92 -19.37
C PHE A 29 -31.08 32.72 -18.75
N ALA A 30 -32.40 32.88 -18.68
CA ALA A 30 -33.48 31.89 -18.58
C ALA A 30 -33.76 31.17 -17.24
N ILE A 31 -34.93 31.52 -16.68
CA ILE A 31 -35.67 30.75 -15.68
C ILE A 31 -35.93 29.35 -16.22
N VAL A 32 -35.38 28.33 -15.56
CA VAL A 32 -35.81 26.94 -15.71
C VAL A 32 -36.12 26.42 -14.30
N SER A 33 -37.32 25.83 -14.18
CA SER A 33 -38.03 25.31 -13.02
C SER A 33 -37.22 24.83 -11.81
N PRO A 34 -37.74 24.94 -10.57
CA PRO A 34 -37.18 24.24 -9.42
C PRO A 34 -37.56 22.76 -9.55
N MET A 35 -36.73 21.98 -10.24
CA MET A 35 -36.78 20.53 -10.12
C MET A 35 -36.22 20.21 -8.74
N LEU A 36 -37.09 19.72 -7.85
CA LEU A 36 -36.73 19.29 -6.49
C LEU A 36 -35.43 18.47 -6.53
N PRO A 37 -34.43 18.75 -5.68
CA PRO A 37 -33.29 17.86 -5.55
C PRO A 37 -33.81 16.52 -5.07
N ASN A 38 -33.78 15.51 -5.92
CA ASN A 38 -34.11 14.15 -5.56
C ASN A 38 -33.03 13.66 -4.57
N PRO A 39 -33.32 13.42 -3.28
CA PRO A 39 -32.30 13.05 -2.30
C PRO A 39 -31.86 11.57 -2.44
N THR A 40 -32.22 10.89 -3.52
CA THR A 40 -31.95 9.46 -3.73
C THR A 40 -30.95 9.18 -4.85
N ALA A 41 -30.05 10.11 -5.14
CA ALA A 41 -28.74 9.73 -5.66
C ALA A 41 -27.77 9.57 -4.48
N ARG A 42 -28.08 8.63 -3.57
CA ARG A 42 -27.06 8.05 -2.71
C ARG A 42 -26.14 7.34 -3.69
N ASN A 43 -25.06 8.02 -4.05
CA ASN A 43 -24.00 7.46 -4.85
C ASN A 43 -23.34 6.41 -3.96
N ASP A 44 -23.97 5.24 -3.84
CA ASP A 44 -23.37 3.99 -3.33
C ASP A 44 -22.38 3.46 -4.36
N GLN A 45 -21.69 4.36 -5.07
CA GLN A 45 -20.38 4.07 -5.59
C GLN A 45 -19.46 4.05 -4.39
N VAL A 46 -19.53 2.89 -3.72
CA VAL A 46 -18.36 2.22 -3.18
C VAL A 46 -17.37 2.18 -4.34
N ALA A 47 -16.62 3.28 -4.51
CA ALA A 47 -15.48 3.33 -5.40
C ALA A 47 -14.73 2.04 -5.09
N SER A 48 -14.58 1.18 -6.09
CA SER A 48 -13.95 -0.12 -5.95
C SER A 48 -12.60 0.11 -5.29
N ARG A 49 -12.54 -0.10 -3.97
CA ARG A 49 -11.28 -0.02 -3.25
C ARG A 49 -10.37 -1.01 -3.95
N PRO A 50 -9.11 -0.65 -4.25
CA PRO A 50 -8.17 -1.61 -4.81
C PRO A 50 -8.20 -2.84 -3.92
N SER A 51 -8.69 -3.96 -4.47
CA SER A 51 -8.74 -5.23 -3.77
C SER A 51 -7.31 -5.74 -3.70
N VAL A 52 -6.76 -5.71 -2.49
CA VAL A 52 -5.51 -6.39 -2.19
C VAL A 52 -5.79 -7.89 -2.21
N GLU A 53 -5.01 -8.64 -2.99
CA GLU A 53 -5.11 -10.10 -3.03
C GLU A 53 -4.91 -10.71 -1.63
N PRO A 54 -5.63 -11.79 -1.28
CA PRO A 54 -5.44 -12.49 -0.02
C PRO A 54 -3.99 -12.89 0.18
N PHE A 55 -3.48 -12.73 1.39
CA PHE A 55 -2.09 -13.07 1.72
C PHE A 55 -2.04 -14.16 2.78
N ASP A 56 -1.45 -15.27 2.41
CA ASP A 56 -1.47 -16.50 3.22
C ASP A 56 -0.78 -16.34 4.59
N LEU A 57 0.09 -15.34 4.75
CA LEU A 57 0.77 -15.05 6.02
C LEU A 57 0.12 -13.90 6.83
N GLU A 58 -1.03 -13.37 6.40
CA GLU A 58 -1.62 -12.14 6.97
C GLU A 58 -2.01 -12.28 8.46
N GLU A 59 -2.44 -13.47 8.88
CA GLU A 59 -2.82 -13.78 10.27
C GLU A 59 -1.92 -14.84 10.92
N ALA A 60 -0.79 -15.17 10.29
CA ALA A 60 0.14 -16.14 10.83
C ALA A 60 0.86 -15.58 12.06
N THR A 61 0.56 -16.13 13.24
CA THR A 61 1.34 -15.80 14.45
C THR A 61 2.77 -16.33 14.33
N ILE A 62 3.69 -15.81 15.15
CA ILE A 62 5.12 -16.18 15.11
C ILE A 62 5.32 -17.69 15.34
N ALA A 63 4.51 -18.32 16.19
CA ALA A 63 4.62 -19.75 16.49
C ALA A 63 4.45 -20.65 15.23
N PRO A 64 3.32 -20.58 14.49
CA PRO A 64 3.15 -21.25 13.20
C PRO A 64 4.28 -21.01 12.20
N LEU A 65 4.78 -19.78 12.09
CA LEU A 65 5.88 -19.47 11.17
C LEU A 65 7.17 -20.17 11.59
N GLN A 66 7.52 -20.12 12.89
CA GLN A 66 8.71 -20.81 13.41
C GLN A 66 8.60 -22.33 13.29
N ASP A 67 7.41 -22.90 13.51
CA ASP A 67 7.16 -24.33 13.30
C ASP A 67 7.19 -24.70 11.82
N GLY A 68 6.71 -23.82 10.93
CA GLY A 68 6.85 -23.94 9.48
C GLY A 68 8.31 -23.94 9.03
N MET A 69 9.12 -23.03 9.57
CA MET A 69 10.56 -22.97 9.31
C MET A 69 11.30 -24.20 9.85
N ARG A 70 10.92 -24.71 11.03
CA ARG A 70 11.50 -25.95 11.60
C ARG A 70 11.14 -27.17 10.76
N ALA A 71 9.92 -27.20 10.22
CA ALA A 71 9.43 -28.24 9.32
C ALA A 71 9.97 -28.11 7.88
N GLY A 72 10.75 -27.07 7.56
CA GLY A 72 11.27 -26.81 6.22
C GLY A 72 10.22 -26.33 5.21
N ARG A 73 9.02 -25.95 5.66
CA ARG A 73 7.95 -25.39 4.81
C ARG A 73 8.29 -23.97 4.35
N PHE A 74 9.01 -23.23 5.18
CA PHE A 74 9.44 -21.86 4.89
C PHE A 74 10.92 -21.68 5.21
N THR A 75 11.53 -20.71 4.55
CA THR A 75 12.87 -20.20 4.84
C THR A 75 12.75 -18.73 5.24
N ALA A 76 13.72 -18.18 5.96
CA ALA A 76 13.74 -16.75 6.25
C ALA A 76 13.76 -15.94 4.95
N ARG A 77 14.50 -16.43 3.95
CA ARG A 77 14.52 -15.84 2.62
C ARG A 77 13.14 -15.84 1.95
N SER A 78 12.42 -16.98 1.92
CA SER A 78 11.11 -17.06 1.27
C SER A 78 10.08 -16.16 1.95
N LEU A 79 10.06 -16.12 3.29
CA LEU A 79 9.19 -15.21 4.03
C LEU A 79 9.52 -13.74 3.72
N ALA A 80 10.81 -13.39 3.65
CA ALA A 80 11.21 -12.03 3.30
C ALA A 80 10.77 -11.65 1.87
N GLU A 81 10.93 -12.55 0.90
CA GLU A 81 10.47 -12.34 -0.49
C GLU A 81 8.96 -12.11 -0.55
N GLU A 82 8.16 -12.92 0.17
CA GLU A 82 6.71 -12.78 0.25
C GLU A 82 6.29 -11.43 0.85
N TYR A 83 6.91 -11.00 1.95
CA TYR A 83 6.59 -9.70 2.55
C TYR A 83 7.05 -8.51 1.69
N LEU A 84 8.21 -8.61 1.03
CA LEU A 84 8.67 -7.56 0.10
C LEU A 84 7.70 -7.41 -1.08
N ALA A 85 7.23 -8.53 -1.64
CA ALA A 85 6.21 -8.51 -2.68
C ALA A 85 4.90 -7.86 -2.20
N ARG A 86 4.48 -8.15 -0.95
CA ARG A 86 3.29 -7.50 -0.36
C ARG A 86 3.49 -6.01 -0.13
N ILE A 87 4.66 -5.58 0.32
CA ILE A 87 4.97 -4.15 0.47
C ILE A 87 4.85 -3.46 -0.89
N GLU A 88 5.40 -4.04 -1.95
CA GLU A 88 5.26 -3.47 -3.29
C GLU A 88 3.80 -3.37 -3.74
N ALA A 89 3.03 -4.45 -3.56
CA ALA A 89 1.63 -4.52 -3.97
C ALA A 89 0.71 -3.59 -3.16
N VAL A 90 0.96 -3.39 -1.86
CA VAL A 90 0.04 -2.66 -0.97
C VAL A 90 0.54 -1.26 -0.65
N ASP A 91 1.82 -1.13 -0.31
CA ASP A 91 2.39 0.14 0.15
C ASP A 91 2.72 1.10 -0.99
N LYS A 92 3.16 0.56 -2.14
CA LYS A 92 3.62 1.34 -3.30
C LYS A 92 2.62 1.40 -4.44
N GLN A 93 2.15 0.24 -4.93
CA GLN A 93 1.33 0.16 -6.14
C GLN A 93 -0.18 0.15 -5.86
N GLY A 94 -0.61 -0.38 -4.72
CA GLY A 94 -2.02 -0.56 -4.37
C GLY A 94 -2.63 0.66 -3.69
N PRO A 95 -3.16 0.53 -2.44
CA PRO A 95 -3.71 1.66 -1.70
C PRO A 95 -2.74 2.82 -1.42
N ALA A 96 -1.45 2.65 -1.75
CA ALA A 96 -0.40 3.64 -1.55
C ALA A 96 -0.37 4.17 -0.11
N ILE A 97 -0.35 3.24 0.86
CA ILE A 97 -0.36 3.56 2.29
C ILE A 97 0.89 4.36 2.68
N ASN A 98 2.00 4.17 1.96
CA ASN A 98 3.28 4.84 2.20
C ASN A 98 3.76 4.71 3.66
N SER A 99 3.51 3.55 4.26
CA SER A 99 3.97 3.16 5.60
C SER A 99 5.45 2.78 5.64
N VAL A 100 6.01 2.33 4.50
CA VAL A 100 7.42 1.94 4.41
C VAL A 100 8.21 3.05 3.73
N ILE A 101 9.10 3.72 4.47
CA ILE A 101 9.91 4.83 3.93
C ILE A 101 11.02 4.31 3.01
N GLU A 102 11.75 3.28 3.46
CA GLU A 102 12.89 2.71 2.74
C GLU A 102 12.99 1.20 3.01
N LEU A 103 13.40 0.44 2.00
CA LEU A 103 13.69 -0.98 2.11
C LEU A 103 15.20 -1.20 2.23
N ASN A 104 15.61 -2.09 3.12
CA ASN A 104 17.01 -2.49 3.22
C ASN A 104 17.42 -3.30 1.97
N PRO A 105 18.39 -2.85 1.15
CA PRO A 105 18.84 -3.58 -0.03
C PRO A 105 19.42 -4.95 0.30
N ASP A 106 19.96 -5.13 1.50
CA ASP A 106 20.59 -6.37 1.94
C ASP A 106 19.60 -7.35 2.60
N ALA A 107 18.30 -7.04 2.64
CA ALA A 107 17.30 -7.83 3.36
C ALA A 107 17.31 -9.32 2.98
N LEU A 108 17.38 -9.62 1.68
CA LEU A 108 17.42 -11.00 1.19
C LEU A 108 18.74 -11.71 1.52
N ALA A 109 19.86 -11.01 1.43
CA ALA A 109 21.17 -11.55 1.76
C ALA A 109 21.28 -11.90 3.25
N ILE A 110 20.77 -11.02 4.12
CA ILE A 110 20.68 -11.25 5.56
C ILE A 110 19.78 -12.45 5.85
N ALA A 111 18.62 -12.53 5.21
CA ALA A 111 17.69 -13.65 5.40
C ALA A 111 18.33 -14.99 5.00
N GLU A 112 19.05 -15.03 3.88
CA GLU A 112 19.79 -16.21 3.45
C GLU A 112 20.89 -16.62 4.44
N ALA A 113 21.67 -15.65 4.95
CA ALA A 113 22.66 -15.92 5.99
C ALA A 113 22.04 -16.48 7.28
N LEU A 114 20.84 -16.01 7.66
CA LEU A 114 20.09 -16.54 8.80
C LEU A 114 19.60 -17.97 8.58
N ASP A 115 19.21 -18.33 7.36
CA ASP A 115 18.84 -19.71 7.03
C ASP A 115 20.04 -20.65 7.08
N GLN A 116 21.20 -20.21 6.58
CA GLN A 116 22.45 -20.97 6.69
C GLN A 116 22.85 -21.17 8.15
N GLU A 117 22.79 -20.11 8.96
CA GLU A 117 23.07 -20.22 10.39
C GLU A 117 22.07 -21.13 11.10
N ARG A 118 20.77 -21.03 10.80
CA ARG A 118 19.77 -21.89 11.41
C ARG A 118 20.04 -23.37 11.11
N LYS A 119 20.50 -23.69 9.90
CA LYS A 119 20.92 -25.06 9.55
C LYS A 119 22.16 -25.51 10.33
N ALA A 120 23.10 -24.60 10.59
CA ALA A 120 24.36 -24.93 11.25
C ALA A 120 24.27 -24.97 12.80
N LYS A 121 23.54 -24.04 13.41
CA LYS A 121 23.54 -23.78 14.86
C LYS A 121 22.16 -23.87 15.50
N GLY A 122 21.09 -23.99 14.70
CA GLY A 122 19.71 -23.90 15.18
C GLY A 122 19.20 -22.46 15.29
N ALA A 123 18.00 -22.30 15.82
CA ALA A 123 17.36 -20.98 15.93
C ALA A 123 18.07 -20.10 16.99
N ARG A 124 18.22 -18.80 16.69
CA ARG A 124 18.86 -17.82 17.60
C ARG A 124 18.01 -17.45 18.83
N GLY A 125 16.70 -17.74 18.82
CA GLY A 125 15.76 -17.34 19.87
C GLY A 125 15.32 -18.50 20.77
N PRO A 126 14.83 -18.20 21.98
CA PRO A 126 14.20 -19.22 22.82
C PRO A 126 13.03 -19.88 22.06
N PRO A 127 12.85 -21.20 22.19
CA PRO A 127 11.74 -21.89 21.54
C PRO A 127 10.43 -21.24 21.99
N VAL A 128 9.58 -20.88 21.03
CA VAL A 128 8.23 -20.39 21.36
C VAL A 128 7.52 -21.50 22.11
N PRO A 129 6.97 -21.26 23.31
CA PRO A 129 6.23 -22.27 24.04
C PRO A 129 5.07 -22.75 23.18
N LYS A 130 4.96 -24.06 22.98
CA LYS A 130 3.80 -24.65 22.30
C LYS A 130 2.56 -24.20 23.08
N PRO A 131 1.47 -23.79 22.40
CA PRO A 131 0.22 -23.46 23.09
C PRO A 131 -0.23 -24.70 23.88
N SER A 132 -0.01 -24.66 25.19
CA SER A 132 -0.51 -25.65 26.13
C SER A 132 -1.97 -25.33 26.38
N GLY A 133 -2.83 -25.83 25.49
CA GLY A 133 -4.28 -25.69 25.63
C GLY A 133 -4.90 -25.19 24.33
N ALA A 134 -5.66 -26.08 23.69
CA ALA A 134 -6.76 -25.69 22.84
C ALA A 134 -7.58 -24.60 23.57
N LEU A 135 -7.92 -23.50 22.90
CA LEU A 135 -9.01 -22.65 23.35
C LEU A 135 -10.29 -23.49 23.20
N PRO A 136 -10.95 -23.94 24.29
CA PRO A 136 -12.26 -24.54 24.18
C PRO A 136 -13.24 -23.38 24.12
N GLY A 137 -13.77 -23.03 22.94
CA GLY A 137 -14.78 -21.96 22.94
C GLY A 137 -15.30 -21.40 21.63
N ALA A 138 -14.74 -21.72 20.46
CA ALA A 138 -15.38 -21.32 19.20
C ALA A 138 -16.45 -22.36 18.79
N SER A 139 -17.44 -22.57 19.65
CA SER A 139 -18.65 -23.34 19.33
C SER A 139 -19.77 -22.35 19.03
N SER A 140 -20.22 -22.38 17.77
CA SER A 140 -21.50 -21.87 17.26
C SER A 140 -22.14 -20.69 17.99
N ILE A 141 -22.03 -19.50 17.39
CA ILE A 141 -23.14 -18.55 17.41
C ILE A 141 -23.84 -18.74 16.07
N ASN A 142 -24.95 -19.48 16.11
CA ASN A 142 -25.96 -19.54 15.06
C ASN A 142 -27.18 -18.80 15.60
#